data_AF-A0A5J5HPM4-F1
#
_entry.id   AF-A0A5J5HPM4-F1
#
_cell.length_a   1.000
_cell.length_b   1.000
_cell.length_c   1.000
_cell.angle_alpha   90.00
_cell.angle_beta   90.00
_cell.angle_gamma   90.00
#
_symmetry.space_group_name_H-M   'P 1'
#
loop_
_entity.id
_entity.type
_entity.pdbx_description
1 polymer ?
#
loop_
_entity_poly.entity_id
_entity_poly.type
_entity_poly.pdbx_seq_one_letter_code
_entity_poly.pdbx_strand_id
1 'polypeptide(L)'
;MGLFVKRYWVLFTFCLCLVVAASVWVIAIKTEPFGNQVKGQAVLASQGEKMIENQVEIASEPFVSHSEFIQKGHQFYNDTTGWGRIEALNWEDQQKFAQLLLISLNEIGEKESLQKDLIHIQSLATFIVENNKEKEHILFLHRIFHDLDIDVNQYEHEDYFDITKYGEGNKMKEVVKHIESNSGL
;
A
#
# COMPACT_ATOMS: atom_id res chain seq x y z
N MET A 1 49.86 -45.84 -17.94
CA MET A 1 48.74 -45.58 -18.86
C MET A 1 47.44 -46.09 -18.22
N GLY A 2 46.86 -45.35 -17.26
CA GLY A 2 45.70 -45.90 -16.51
C GLY A 2 45.01 -45.03 -15.43
N LEU A 3 45.46 -43.81 -15.14
CA LEU A 3 44.83 -42.95 -14.11
C LEU A 3 44.54 -41.50 -14.55
N PHE A 4 45.02 -41.09 -15.72
CA PHE A 4 44.86 -39.70 -16.21
C PHE A 4 43.59 -39.50 -17.06
N VAL A 5 42.95 -40.57 -17.54
CA VAL A 5 41.79 -40.51 -18.47
C VAL A 5 40.45 -40.48 -17.72
N LYS A 6 40.38 -40.96 -16.47
CA LYS A 6 39.13 -41.05 -15.70
C LYS A 6 38.66 -39.70 -15.09
N ARG A 7 39.57 -38.75 -14.85
CA ARG A 7 39.22 -37.45 -14.23
C ARG A 7 38.62 -36.44 -15.23
N TYR A 8 38.88 -36.60 -16.52
CA TYR A 8 38.34 -35.74 -17.57
C TYR A 8 37.05 -36.26 -18.21
N TRP A 9 36.67 -37.53 -17.97
CA TRP A 9 35.45 -38.11 -18.52
C TRP A 9 34.18 -37.62 -17.78
N VAL A 10 34.27 -37.34 -16.47
CA VAL A 10 33.14 -36.82 -15.66
C VAL A 10 32.85 -35.34 -15.96
N LEU A 11 33.87 -34.54 -16.30
CA LEU A 11 33.71 -33.12 -16.68
C LEU A 11 33.13 -32.97 -18.10
N PHE A 12 33.44 -33.89 -19.02
CA PHE A 12 32.92 -33.84 -20.38
C PHE A 12 31.43 -34.21 -20.47
N THR A 13 30.93 -35.10 -19.59
CA THR A 13 29.50 -35.46 -19.54
C THR A 13 28.62 -34.38 -18.92
N PHE A 14 29.14 -33.53 -18.02
CA PHE A 14 28.36 -32.47 -17.38
C PHE A 14 28.17 -31.23 -18.29
N CYS A 15 29.15 -30.91 -19.15
CA CYS A 15 29.01 -29.83 -20.14
C CYS A 15 28.10 -30.17 -21.32
N LEU A 16 27.94 -31.46 -21.69
CA LEU A 16 27.07 -31.87 -22.80
C LEU A 16 25.57 -31.79 -22.44
N CYS A 17 25.21 -32.00 -21.18
CA CYS A 17 23.80 -31.92 -20.72
C CYS A 17 23.25 -30.48 -20.65
N LEU A 18 24.10 -29.47 -20.44
CA LEU A 18 23.66 -28.06 -20.40
C LEU A 18 23.35 -27.48 -21.78
N VAL A 19 23.94 -28.02 -22.86
CA VAL A 19 23.68 -27.56 -24.24
C VAL A 19 22.38 -28.16 -24.81
N VAL A 20 22.02 -29.39 -24.43
CA VAL A 20 20.80 -30.06 -24.92
C VAL A 20 19.54 -29.50 -24.25
N ALA A 21 19.58 -29.11 -22.98
CA ALA A 21 18.43 -28.50 -22.29
C ALA A 21 18.06 -27.10 -22.84
N ALA A 22 19.04 -26.33 -23.33
CA ALA A 22 18.80 -25.02 -23.95
C ALA A 22 18.21 -25.11 -25.37
N SER A 23 18.40 -26.23 -26.07
CA SER A 23 17.90 -26.41 -27.46
C SER A 23 16.46 -26.88 -27.60
N VAL A 24 15.81 -27.37 -26.53
CA VAL A 24 14.45 -27.95 -26.61
C VAL A 24 13.33 -26.93 -26.37
N TRP A 25 13.60 -25.77 -25.76
CA TRP A 25 12.56 -24.74 -25.58
C TRP A 25 12.45 -23.73 -26.74
N VAL A 26 13.45 -23.63 -27.62
CA VAL A 26 13.45 -22.67 -28.74
C VAL A 26 12.62 -23.14 -29.94
N ILE A 27 12.30 -24.45 -30.05
CA ILE A 27 11.62 -25.02 -31.22
C ILE A 27 10.08 -25.10 -31.04
N ALA A 28 9.55 -24.98 -29.82
CA ALA A 28 8.10 -24.94 -29.57
C ALA A 28 7.41 -23.63 -29.98
N ILE A 29 8.17 -22.62 -30.44
CA ILE A 29 7.65 -21.28 -30.83
C ILE A 29 7.42 -21.16 -32.35
N LYS A 30 7.73 -22.17 -33.17
CA LYS A 30 7.61 -22.04 -34.63
C LYS A 30 6.91 -23.25 -35.25
N THR A 31 5.57 -23.27 -35.20
CA THR A 31 4.68 -23.66 -36.32
C THR A 31 3.22 -23.71 -35.83
N GLU A 32 2.42 -22.73 -36.23
CA GLU A 32 0.95 -22.83 -36.29
C GLU A 32 0.55 -23.49 -37.62
N PRO A 33 -0.55 -24.27 -37.66
CA PRO A 33 -1.37 -24.28 -38.86
C PRO A 33 -2.88 -24.10 -38.59
N PHE A 34 -3.39 -23.05 -39.22
CA PHE A 34 -4.62 -23.00 -40.04
C PHE A 34 -5.99 -23.38 -39.44
N GLY A 35 -6.82 -22.35 -39.26
CA GLY A 35 -8.22 -22.37 -39.74
C GLY A 35 -9.27 -21.77 -38.80
N ASN A 36 -9.64 -20.50 -38.96
CA ASN A 36 -10.82 -20.12 -39.75
C ASN A 36 -10.93 -18.59 -39.91
N GLN A 37 -11.32 -18.14 -41.10
CA GLN A 37 -11.51 -16.74 -41.45
C GLN A 37 -12.86 -16.20 -40.98
N VAL A 38 -12.86 -15.04 -40.33
CA VAL A 38 -13.88 -13.99 -40.56
C VAL A 38 -13.16 -12.65 -40.65
N LYS A 39 -13.36 -11.95 -41.77
CA LYS A 39 -12.74 -10.66 -42.12
C LYS A 39 -13.31 -9.51 -41.28
N GLY A 40 -12.43 -8.64 -40.77
CA GLY A 40 -12.81 -7.36 -40.18
C GLY A 40 -11.60 -6.53 -39.71
N GLN A 41 -11.00 -5.81 -40.66
CA GLN A 41 -10.13 -4.63 -40.59
C GLN A 41 -9.42 -4.21 -39.27
N ALA A 42 -8.12 -3.97 -39.42
CA ALA A 42 -7.14 -3.56 -38.42
C ALA A 42 -7.36 -2.18 -37.78
N VAL A 43 -7.07 -2.08 -36.49
CA VAL A 43 -6.42 -0.91 -35.88
C VAL A 43 -5.35 -1.43 -34.90
N LEU A 44 -4.09 -1.05 -35.16
CA LEU A 44 -3.00 -1.17 -34.20
C LEU A 44 -3.38 -0.38 -32.94
N ALA A 45 -3.50 -1.07 -31.81
CA ALA A 45 -3.35 -0.46 -30.50
C ALA A 45 -2.43 -1.38 -29.69
N SER A 46 -1.28 -0.82 -29.30
CA SER A 46 -0.34 -1.38 -28.35
C SER A 46 -1.08 -1.97 -27.15
N GLN A 47 -0.87 -3.26 -26.92
CA GLN A 47 -1.19 -3.89 -25.65
C GLN A 47 -0.29 -3.27 -24.57
N GLY A 48 -0.76 -2.19 -23.96
CA GLY A 48 -0.37 -1.84 -22.61
C GLY A 48 -1.06 -2.85 -21.69
N GLU A 49 -0.29 -3.70 -21.04
CA GLU A 49 -0.75 -4.47 -19.89
C GLU A 49 -1.39 -3.50 -18.90
N LYS A 50 -2.72 -3.61 -18.70
CA LYS A 50 -3.34 -3.07 -17.49
C LYS A 50 -2.81 -3.89 -16.33
N MET A 51 -1.86 -3.33 -15.58
CA MET A 51 -1.63 -3.71 -14.19
C MET A 51 -2.98 -3.64 -13.50
N ILE A 52 -3.50 -4.79 -13.07
CA ILE A 52 -4.71 -4.84 -12.24
C ILE A 52 -4.29 -4.33 -10.87
N GLU A 53 -4.50 -3.03 -10.65
CA GLU A 53 -4.37 -2.40 -9.35
C GLU A 53 -5.44 -3.01 -8.44
N ASN A 54 -5.01 -3.78 -7.45
CA ASN A 54 -5.90 -4.25 -6.38
C ASN A 54 -6.28 -3.04 -5.54
N GLN A 55 -7.32 -2.31 -5.98
CA GLN A 55 -7.90 -1.20 -5.22
C GLN A 55 -8.48 -1.75 -3.91
N VAL A 56 -8.19 -1.08 -2.80
CA VAL A 56 -8.82 -1.40 -1.51
C VAL A 56 -10.28 -0.97 -1.55
N GLU A 57 -11.19 -1.82 -1.08
CA GLU A 57 -12.60 -1.45 -0.94
C GLU A 57 -12.75 -0.41 0.16
N ILE A 58 -13.05 0.83 -0.23
CA ILE A 58 -13.31 1.94 0.68
C ILE A 58 -14.82 1.98 0.96
N ALA A 59 -15.19 2.10 2.23
CA ALA A 59 -16.59 2.19 2.64
C ALA A 59 -17.30 3.33 1.89
N SER A 60 -18.54 3.06 1.45
CA SER A 60 -19.35 4.05 0.72
C SER A 60 -20.06 5.04 1.64
N GLU A 61 -20.20 4.70 2.92
CA GLU A 61 -20.92 5.48 3.92
C GLU A 61 -19.97 5.98 5.02
N PRO A 62 -20.21 7.16 5.61
CA PRO A 62 -19.44 7.68 6.74
C PRO A 62 -19.52 6.77 7.98
N PHE A 63 -18.47 6.80 8.80
CA PHE A 63 -18.48 6.12 10.09
C PHE A 63 -19.34 6.88 11.10
N VAL A 64 -20.08 6.15 11.94
CA VAL A 64 -21.10 6.75 12.82
C VAL A 64 -20.72 6.77 14.29
N SER A 65 -19.56 6.22 14.64
CA SER A 65 -19.03 6.28 16.01
C SER A 65 -17.53 6.49 16.03
N HIS A 66 -17.02 7.07 17.12
CA HIS A 66 -15.58 7.25 17.33
C HIS A 66 -14.82 5.93 17.30
N SER A 67 -15.37 4.87 17.90
CA SER A 67 -14.75 3.54 17.95
C SER A 67 -14.59 2.95 16.54
N GLU A 68 -15.67 2.98 15.74
CA GLU A 68 -15.65 2.53 14.35
C GLU A 68 -14.71 3.38 13.49
N PHE A 69 -14.78 4.70 13.60
CA PHE A 69 -13.90 5.63 12.90
C PHE A 69 -12.42 5.31 13.13
N ILE A 70 -12.05 5.08 14.39
CA ILE A 70 -10.68 4.75 14.78
C ILE A 70 -10.26 3.39 14.22
N GLN A 71 -11.06 2.36 14.44
CA GLN A 71 -10.75 0.99 13.99
C GLN A 71 -10.61 0.92 12.47
N LYS A 72 -11.54 1.56 11.73
CA LYS A 72 -11.53 1.54 10.27
C LYS A 72 -10.41 2.40 9.68
N GLY A 73 -10.10 3.53 10.32
CA GLY A 73 -8.89 4.31 10.02
C GLY A 73 -7.64 3.47 10.15
N HIS A 74 -7.46 2.79 11.29
CA HIS A 74 -6.31 1.95 11.54
C HIS A 74 -6.23 0.80 10.52
N GLN A 75 -7.32 0.08 10.29
CA GLN A 75 -7.37 -1.04 9.33
C GLN A 75 -6.92 -0.60 7.93
N PHE A 76 -7.47 0.51 7.42
CA PHE A 76 -7.13 1.02 6.08
C PHE A 76 -5.64 1.34 5.96
N TYR A 77 -5.06 2.07 6.94
CA TYR A 77 -3.66 2.44 6.87
C TYR A 77 -2.72 1.27 7.10
N ASN A 78 -3.09 0.30 7.94
CA ASN A 78 -2.33 -0.94 8.08
C ASN A 78 -2.27 -1.71 6.74
N ASP A 79 -3.42 -1.84 6.06
CA ASP A 79 -3.50 -2.58 4.79
C ASP A 79 -2.74 -1.88 3.66
N THR A 80 -2.81 -0.55 3.61
CA THR A 80 -2.24 0.24 2.49
C THR A 80 -0.81 0.74 2.73
N THR A 81 -0.35 0.84 3.97
CA THR A 81 0.96 1.41 4.31
C THR A 81 1.88 0.44 5.05
N GLY A 82 1.31 -0.55 5.75
CA GLY A 82 2.04 -1.52 6.54
C GLY A 82 2.98 -2.39 5.70
N TRP A 83 3.94 -3.04 6.37
CA TRP A 83 4.90 -3.97 5.74
C TRP A 83 5.67 -3.37 4.54
N GLY A 84 5.95 -2.07 4.59
CA GLY A 84 6.68 -1.34 3.54
C GLY A 84 5.84 -0.85 2.37
N ARG A 85 4.51 -1.07 2.37
CA ARG A 85 3.61 -0.64 1.28
C ARG A 85 3.52 0.88 1.13
N ILE A 86 3.87 1.64 2.17
CA ILE A 86 4.00 3.09 2.11
C ILE A 86 4.95 3.59 1.00
N GLU A 87 5.85 2.73 0.51
CA GLU A 87 6.74 3.09 -0.58
C GLU A 87 6.05 3.16 -1.95
N ALA A 88 4.95 2.43 -2.13
CA ALA A 88 4.22 2.28 -3.39
C ALA A 88 2.70 2.49 -3.18
N LEU A 89 2.34 3.67 -2.66
CA LEU A 89 0.95 4.02 -2.36
C LEU A 89 0.09 4.15 -3.63
N ASN A 90 -1.12 3.61 -3.58
CA ASN A 90 -2.21 4.03 -4.45
C ASN A 90 -2.78 5.35 -3.92
N TRP A 91 -2.35 6.47 -4.51
CA TRP A 91 -2.78 7.81 -4.09
C TRP A 91 -4.28 8.06 -4.26
N GLU A 92 -4.93 7.42 -5.23
CA GLU A 92 -6.37 7.56 -5.43
C GLU A 92 -7.14 7.00 -4.23
N ASP A 93 -6.73 5.83 -3.73
CA ASP A 93 -7.31 5.21 -2.53
C ASP A 93 -7.06 6.09 -1.30
N GLN A 94 -5.86 6.65 -1.16
CA GLN A 94 -5.53 7.55 -0.04
C GLN A 94 -6.40 8.81 -0.05
N GLN A 95 -6.63 9.40 -1.23
CA GLN A 95 -7.49 10.58 -1.38
C GLN A 95 -8.96 10.29 -1.09
N LYS A 96 -9.48 9.18 -1.63
CA LYS A 96 -10.86 8.74 -1.37
C LYS A 96 -11.09 8.48 0.12
N PHE A 97 -10.15 7.79 0.77
CA PHE A 97 -10.27 7.51 2.20
C PHE A 97 -10.13 8.79 3.04
N ALA A 98 -9.22 9.70 2.69
CA ALA A 98 -9.11 11.00 3.37
C ALA A 98 -10.39 11.82 3.26
N GLN A 99 -11.08 11.81 2.11
CA GLN A 99 -12.41 12.43 1.96
C GLN A 99 -13.44 11.78 2.89
N LEU A 100 -13.46 10.44 2.96
CA LEU A 100 -14.34 9.71 3.86
C LEU A 100 -14.08 10.07 5.34
N LEU A 101 -12.80 10.23 5.74
CA LEU A 101 -12.45 10.67 7.09
C LEU A 101 -13.04 12.06 7.39
N LEU A 102 -12.88 13.02 6.48
CA LEU A 102 -13.42 14.37 6.66
C LEU A 102 -14.95 14.40 6.78
N ILE A 103 -15.65 13.57 5.99
CA ILE A 103 -17.10 13.44 6.10
C ILE A 103 -17.47 12.79 7.44
N SER A 104 -16.81 11.70 7.82
CA SER A 104 -17.08 10.97 9.06
C SER A 104 -16.83 11.83 10.30
N LEU A 105 -15.82 12.71 10.29
CA LEU A 105 -15.55 13.65 11.38
C LEU A 105 -16.74 14.60 11.65
N ASN A 106 -17.48 15.00 10.60
CA ASN A 106 -18.68 15.82 10.78
C ASN A 106 -19.85 15.02 11.39
N GLU A 107 -19.93 13.72 11.09
CA GLU A 107 -21.02 12.85 11.56
C GLU A 107 -20.83 12.37 13.00
N ILE A 108 -19.61 11.97 13.39
CA ILE A 108 -19.35 11.44 14.75
C ILE A 108 -19.37 12.50 15.84
N GLY A 109 -19.28 13.78 15.46
CA GLY A 109 -19.27 14.92 16.37
C GLY A 109 -18.02 15.02 17.24
N GLU A 110 -17.98 16.02 18.11
CA GLU A 110 -16.83 16.23 19.00
C GLU A 110 -16.86 15.30 20.22
N LYS A 111 -15.67 14.89 20.66
CA LYS A 111 -15.45 14.25 21.96
C LYS A 111 -14.26 14.91 22.64
N GLU A 112 -14.49 15.52 23.80
CA GLU A 112 -13.49 16.35 24.50
C GLU A 112 -12.14 15.63 24.68
N SER A 113 -12.16 14.36 25.06
CA SER A 113 -10.94 13.59 25.26
C SER A 113 -10.15 13.30 23.98
N LEU A 114 -10.79 13.32 22.80
CA LEU A 114 -10.16 13.05 21.50
C LEU A 114 -9.95 14.31 20.66
N GLN A 115 -10.46 15.47 21.09
CA GLN A 115 -10.60 16.66 20.26
C GLN A 115 -9.31 17.04 19.52
N LYS A 116 -8.16 17.01 20.21
CA LYS A 116 -6.87 17.38 19.56
C LYS A 116 -6.44 16.35 18.51
N ASP A 117 -6.63 15.07 18.79
CA ASP A 117 -6.27 14.01 17.84
C ASP A 117 -7.18 14.06 16.61
N LEU A 118 -8.48 14.33 16.79
CA LEU A 118 -9.43 14.54 15.69
C LEU A 118 -9.07 15.76 14.83
N ILE A 119 -8.62 16.87 15.44
CA ILE A 119 -8.14 18.05 14.71
C ILE A 119 -6.90 17.71 13.88
N HIS A 120 -5.93 16.98 14.42
CA HIS A 120 -4.75 16.58 13.66
C HIS A 120 -5.10 15.64 12.49
N ILE A 121 -6.01 14.68 12.71
CA ILE A 121 -6.54 13.83 11.64
C ILE A 121 -7.19 14.69 10.55
N GLN A 122 -8.00 15.68 10.93
CA GLN A 122 -8.66 16.59 9.98
C GLN A 122 -7.63 17.35 9.13
N SER A 123 -6.58 17.90 9.75
CA SER A 123 -5.53 18.63 9.03
C SER A 123 -4.78 17.73 8.05
N LEU A 124 -4.32 16.56 8.49
CA LEU A 124 -3.57 15.63 7.65
C LEU A 124 -4.43 15.07 6.49
N ALA A 125 -5.70 14.76 6.75
CA ALA A 125 -6.64 14.33 5.72
C ALA A 125 -6.88 15.45 4.70
N THR A 126 -7.02 16.71 5.14
CA THR A 126 -7.16 17.87 4.26
C THR A 126 -5.97 17.99 3.31
N PHE A 127 -4.73 17.89 3.81
CA PHE A 127 -3.55 17.96 2.95
C PHE A 127 -3.54 16.87 1.86
N ILE A 128 -3.96 15.64 2.20
CA ILE A 128 -4.04 14.54 1.23
C ILE A 128 -5.09 14.84 0.15
N VAL A 129 -6.27 15.33 0.55
CA VAL A 129 -7.36 15.70 -0.38
C VAL A 129 -6.94 16.84 -1.30
N GLU A 130 -6.18 17.81 -0.80
CA GLU A 130 -5.61 18.92 -1.57
C GLU A 130 -4.45 18.48 -2.50
N ASN A 131 -4.23 17.17 -2.63
CA ASN A 131 -3.25 16.55 -3.51
C ASN A 131 -1.79 16.88 -3.12
N ASN A 132 -1.55 17.17 -1.82
CA ASN A 132 -0.21 17.14 -1.26
C ASN A 132 0.22 15.66 -1.13
N LYS A 133 1.19 15.25 -1.97
CA LYS A 133 1.69 13.88 -2.06
C LYS A 133 2.85 13.58 -1.10
N GLU A 134 2.88 14.22 0.06
CA GLU A 134 3.83 13.90 1.12
C GLU A 134 3.39 12.63 1.87
N LYS A 135 4.23 11.59 1.78
CA LYS A 135 4.02 10.30 2.48
C LYS A 135 3.90 10.46 4.00
N GLU A 136 4.49 11.52 4.55
CA GLU A 136 4.49 11.80 5.98
C GLU A 136 3.08 12.11 6.52
N HIS A 137 2.19 12.70 5.71
CA HIS A 137 0.78 12.87 6.08
C HIS A 137 0.11 11.53 6.39
N ILE A 138 0.31 10.57 5.49
CA ILE A 138 -0.25 9.21 5.57
C ILE A 138 0.39 8.44 6.73
N LEU A 139 1.71 8.58 6.92
CA LEU A 139 2.42 7.96 8.03
C LEU A 139 1.88 8.44 9.38
N PHE A 140 1.67 9.75 9.55
CA PHE A 140 1.11 10.27 10.79
C PHE A 140 -0.34 9.84 10.99
N LEU A 141 -1.17 9.82 9.95
CA LEU A 141 -2.52 9.28 10.06
C LEU A 141 -2.51 7.82 10.53
N HIS A 142 -1.68 6.96 9.92
CA HIS A 142 -1.54 5.57 10.36
C HIS A 142 -1.22 5.48 11.85
N ARG A 143 -0.17 6.18 12.29
CA ARG A 143 0.29 6.13 13.68
C ARG A 143 -0.73 6.69 14.67
N ILE A 144 -1.46 7.75 14.32
CA ILE A 144 -2.50 8.34 15.18
C ILE A 144 -3.63 7.31 15.34
N PHE A 145 -4.11 6.75 14.22
CA PHE A 145 -5.16 5.74 14.26
C PHE A 145 -4.74 4.49 15.02
N HIS A 146 -3.50 4.04 14.85
CA HIS A 146 -2.94 2.90 15.55
C HIS A 146 -2.94 3.11 17.07
N ASP A 147 -2.33 4.19 17.56
CA ASP A 147 -2.28 4.51 19.00
C ASP A 147 -3.70 4.69 19.57
N LEU A 148 -4.61 5.37 18.83
CA LEU A 148 -6.01 5.52 19.24
C LEU A 148 -6.75 4.18 19.28
N ASP A 149 -6.48 3.24 18.38
CA ASP A 149 -7.14 1.92 18.35
C ASP A 149 -6.71 1.09 19.58
N ILE A 150 -5.44 1.19 19.98
CA ILE A 150 -4.95 0.62 21.24
C ILE A 150 -5.70 1.23 22.42
N ASP A 151 -5.70 2.56 22.53
CA ASP A 151 -6.18 3.23 23.73
C ASP A 151 -7.71 3.27 23.87
N VAL A 152 -8.45 3.36 22.74
CA VAL A 152 -9.92 3.50 22.72
C VAL A 152 -10.62 2.17 22.51
N ASN A 153 -10.11 1.33 21.60
CA ASN A 153 -10.73 0.07 21.21
C ASN A 153 -10.07 -1.16 21.82
N GLN A 154 -9.03 -0.98 22.65
CA GLN A 154 -8.29 -2.07 23.29
C GLN A 154 -7.67 -3.03 22.27
N TYR A 155 -7.23 -2.49 21.13
CA TYR A 155 -6.45 -3.25 20.17
C TYR A 155 -5.13 -3.71 20.82
N GLU A 156 -4.89 -5.02 20.84
CA GLU A 156 -3.70 -5.59 21.47
C GLU A 156 -2.56 -5.67 20.46
N HIS A 157 -1.56 -4.79 20.61
CA HIS A 157 -0.33 -4.81 19.81
C HIS A 157 0.86 -4.27 20.62
N GLU A 158 2.08 -4.70 20.27
CA GLU A 158 3.28 -4.34 21.03
C GLU A 158 3.84 -2.97 20.66
N ASP A 159 3.66 -2.55 19.40
CA ASP A 159 4.09 -1.24 18.95
C ASP A 159 3.21 -0.14 19.57
N TYR A 160 3.81 1.00 19.92
CA TYR A 160 3.09 2.20 20.33
C TYR A 160 3.93 3.42 19.93
N PHE A 161 3.37 4.32 19.13
CA PHE A 161 4.14 5.40 18.53
C PHE A 161 4.29 6.62 19.44
N ASP A 162 3.37 6.76 20.38
CA ASP A 162 3.31 7.84 21.38
C ASP A 162 3.11 9.22 20.73
N ILE A 163 2.20 9.26 19.75
CA ILE A 163 1.90 10.46 18.97
C ILE A 163 0.48 10.97 19.15
N THR A 164 -0.34 10.35 20.01
CA THR A 164 -1.70 10.82 20.34
C THR A 164 -1.69 11.59 21.65
N LYS A 165 -2.59 12.55 21.79
CA LYS A 165 -2.80 13.27 23.06
C LYS A 165 -3.74 12.51 24.00
N TYR A 166 -4.56 11.61 23.47
CA TYR A 166 -5.33 10.68 24.29
C TYR A 166 -4.41 9.79 25.15
N GLY A 167 -3.25 9.39 24.60
CA GLY A 167 -2.13 8.80 25.32
C GLY A 167 -1.24 9.84 26.02
N GLU A 168 0.05 9.51 26.19
CA GLU A 168 1.02 10.44 26.80
C GLU A 168 1.45 11.57 25.85
N GLY A 169 1.59 11.25 24.56
CA GLY A 169 1.81 12.20 23.47
C GLY A 169 3.22 12.79 23.44
N ASN A 170 4.25 12.07 23.89
CA ASN A 170 5.60 12.62 23.98
C ASN A 170 6.19 12.98 22.60
N LYS A 171 5.71 12.37 21.52
CA LYS A 171 6.10 12.66 20.13
C LYS A 171 5.06 13.46 19.34
N MET A 172 3.96 13.89 19.97
CA MET A 172 2.93 14.73 19.33
C MET A 172 3.50 16.00 18.68
N LYS A 173 4.55 16.57 19.27
CA LYS A 173 5.27 17.73 18.72
C LYS A 173 5.77 17.53 17.28
N GLU A 174 6.05 16.29 16.87
CA GLU A 174 6.49 15.97 15.51
C GLU A 174 5.33 16.14 14.52
N VAL A 175 4.15 15.64 14.89
CA VAL A 175 2.90 15.81 14.12
C VAL A 175 2.56 17.30 14.00
N VAL A 176 2.57 18.02 15.12
CA VAL A 176 2.23 19.46 15.14
C VAL A 176 3.19 20.25 14.26
N LYS A 177 4.51 20.03 14.41
CA LYS A 177 5.52 20.69 13.58
C LYS A 177 5.31 20.41 12.09
N HIS A 178 4.98 19.17 11.74
CA HIS A 178 4.70 18.78 10.36
C HIS A 178 3.48 19.50 9.80
N ILE A 179 2.38 19.54 10.56
CA ILE A 179 1.16 20.27 10.20
C ILE A 179 1.47 21.76 10.03
N GLU A 180 2.18 22.39 10.96
CA GLU A 180 2.56 23.81 10.89
C GLU A 180 3.35 24.11 9.61
N SER A 181 4.36 23.29 9.28
CA SER A 181 5.16 23.50 8.07
C SER A 181 4.38 23.35 6.75
N ASN A 182 3.26 22.63 6.79
CA ASN A 182 2.40 22.37 5.63
C ASN A 182 1.16 23.26 5.57
N SER A 183 0.84 24.00 6.64
CA SER A 183 -0.33 24.88 6.70
C SER A 183 -0.12 26.24 6.02
N GLY A 184 1.10 26.53 5.57
CA GLY A 184 1.45 27.83 4.98
C GLY A 184 1.41 29.01 5.98
N LEU A 185 1.45 28.70 7.28
CA LEU A 185 1.46 29.66 8.41
C LEU A 185 2.87 29.83 8.99
#